data_AF-A0A7W7R014-F1
#
_entry.id   AF-A0A7W7R014-F1
#
_cell.length_a   1.000
_cell.length_b   1.000
_cell.length_c   1.000
_cell.angle_alpha   90.00
_cell.angle_beta   90.00
_cell.angle_gamma   90.00
#
_symmetry.space_group_name_H-M   'P 1'
#
loop_
_entity.id
_entity.type
_entity.pdbx_description
1 polymer ?
#
loop_
_entity_poly.entity_id
_entity_poly.type
_entity_poly.pdbx_seq_one_letter_code
_entity_poly.pdbx_strand_id
1 'polypeptide(L)'
;MTSHSDRTAAVARIRDRARRQEMREAHYHEARILLLIDRFTAAKKGLNGLTKLAKLDFLLRYPAMLDRLLVDDSINWPQGTQPTSSERLAVESRMTRYKYGPWDQRYYSILGSLAARGLITYTGADRAEFRVTAQGTIAATALAATDEWAVVAQRIDLLKRHFNKSGTALKTLIYDRLPDAVDRPWRTEI
;
A
#
# COMPACT_ATOMS: atom_id res chain seq x y z
N MET A 1 30.78 -21.61 28.66
CA MET A 1 29.92 -20.58 29.28
C MET A 1 30.07 -19.30 28.47
N THR A 2 29.02 -18.85 27.76
CA THR A 2 29.08 -17.58 27.00
C THR A 2 29.15 -16.40 27.95
N SER A 3 30.08 -15.47 27.70
CA SER A 3 30.33 -14.31 28.56
C SER A 3 29.12 -13.37 28.57
N HIS A 4 28.92 -12.63 29.66
CA HIS A 4 27.92 -11.56 29.73
C HIS A 4 28.11 -10.53 28.59
N SER A 5 29.36 -10.29 28.18
CA SER A 5 29.71 -9.45 27.02
C SER A 5 29.18 -10.03 25.70
N ASP A 6 29.30 -11.35 25.49
CA ASP A 6 28.81 -12.03 24.27
C ASP A 6 27.29 -11.98 24.17
N ARG A 7 26.59 -12.11 25.31
CA ARG A 7 25.12 -12.00 25.38
C ARG A 7 24.65 -10.58 25.04
N THR A 8 25.31 -9.56 25.57
CA THR A 8 24.98 -8.15 25.28
C THR A 8 25.22 -7.80 23.81
N ALA A 9 26.34 -8.26 23.24
CA ALA A 9 26.63 -8.08 21.81
C ALA A 9 25.61 -8.80 20.92
N ALA A 10 25.17 -10.02 21.28
CA ALA A 10 24.15 -10.75 20.54
C ALA A 10 22.79 -10.04 20.55
N VAL A 11 22.36 -9.52 21.71
CA VAL A 11 21.11 -8.76 21.84
C VAL A 11 21.15 -7.47 21.02
N ALA A 12 22.27 -6.75 21.01
CA ALA A 12 22.44 -5.56 20.18
C ALA A 12 22.28 -5.87 18.69
N ARG A 13 22.91 -6.95 18.18
CA ARG A 13 22.78 -7.38 16.78
C ARG A 13 21.33 -7.74 16.41
N ILE A 14 20.60 -8.41 17.30
CA ILE A 14 19.19 -8.75 17.08
C ILE A 14 18.34 -7.48 16.98
N ARG A 15 18.52 -6.53 17.90
CA ARG A 15 17.80 -5.23 17.89
C ARG A 15 18.09 -4.41 16.62
N ASP A 16 19.34 -4.42 16.14
CA ASP A 16 19.71 -3.70 14.92
C ASP A 16 19.18 -4.36 13.66
N ARG A 17 19.09 -5.70 13.64
CA ARG A 17 18.44 -6.42 12.55
C ARG A 17 16.94 -6.12 12.51
N ALA A 18 16.27 -6.14 13.66
CA ALA A 18 14.85 -5.81 13.79
C ALA A 18 14.56 -4.38 13.30
N ARG A 19 15.31 -3.38 13.81
CA ARG A 19 15.18 -1.97 13.39
C ARG A 19 15.38 -1.79 11.88
N ARG A 20 16.40 -2.44 11.29
CA ARG A 20 16.62 -2.37 9.84
C ARG A 20 15.49 -3.02 9.04
N GLN A 21 14.89 -4.09 9.55
CA GLN A 21 13.74 -4.71 8.91
C GLN A 21 12.53 -3.80 8.97
N GLU A 22 12.22 -3.23 10.13
CA GLU A 22 11.12 -2.27 10.31
C GLU A 22 11.28 -1.05 9.41
N MET A 23 12.49 -0.49 9.31
CA MET A 23 12.78 0.63 8.40
C MET A 23 12.58 0.25 6.94
N ARG A 24 13.03 -0.94 6.51
CA ARG A 24 12.79 -1.41 5.14
C ARG A 24 11.30 -1.59 4.85
N GLU A 25 10.56 -2.16 5.79
CA GLU A 25 9.11 -2.31 5.67
C GLU A 25 8.41 -0.94 5.58
N ALA A 26 8.82 0.03 6.39
CA ALA A 26 8.31 1.40 6.35
C ALA A 26 8.61 2.07 5.00
N HIS A 27 9.86 2.05 4.53
CA HIS A 27 10.23 2.63 3.24
C HIS A 27 9.50 1.97 2.07
N TYR A 28 9.31 0.65 2.11
CA TYR A 28 8.51 -0.06 1.11
C TYR A 28 7.06 0.42 1.10
N HIS A 29 6.46 0.69 2.26
CA HIS A 29 5.12 1.25 2.32
C HIS A 29 5.08 2.71 1.85
N GLU A 30 6.04 3.53 2.23
CA GLU A 30 6.15 4.93 1.79
C GLU A 30 6.28 5.04 0.26
N ALA A 31 7.15 4.23 -0.36
CA ALA A 31 7.34 4.22 -1.81
C ALA A 31 6.03 3.88 -2.54
N ARG A 32 5.32 2.83 -2.10
CA ARG A 32 4.04 2.44 -2.72
C ARG A 32 2.96 3.53 -2.56
N ILE A 33 2.88 4.16 -1.39
CA ILE A 33 1.93 5.24 -1.13
C ILE A 33 2.27 6.49 -1.94
N LEU A 34 3.56 6.83 -2.08
CA LEU A 34 4.00 7.92 -2.94
C LEU A 34 3.60 7.68 -4.41
N LEU A 35 3.85 6.47 -4.95
CA LEU A 35 3.44 6.11 -6.31
C LEU A 35 1.92 6.19 -6.50
N LEU A 36 1.13 5.74 -5.51
CA LEU A 36 -0.32 5.86 -5.54
C LEU A 36 -0.78 7.33 -5.54
N ILE A 37 -0.22 8.16 -4.67
CA ILE A 37 -0.59 9.58 -4.58
C ILE A 37 -0.20 10.30 -5.87
N ASP A 38 1.02 10.10 -6.37
CA ASP A 38 1.50 10.70 -7.62
C ASP A 38 0.55 10.35 -8.77
N ARG A 39 0.27 9.06 -8.96
CA ARG A 39 -0.55 8.61 -10.08
C ARG A 39 -2.01 9.02 -9.99
N PHE A 40 -2.54 9.20 -8.77
CA PHE A 40 -3.92 9.65 -8.57
C PHE A 40 -4.07 11.17 -8.46
N THR A 41 -2.96 11.92 -8.40
CA THR A 41 -2.94 13.37 -8.48
C THR A 41 -3.11 13.84 -9.93
N ALA A 42 -3.80 14.96 -10.10
CA ALA A 42 -3.97 15.70 -11.33
C ALA A 42 -3.71 17.19 -11.06
N ALA A 43 -3.57 18.00 -12.12
CA ALA A 43 -3.24 19.42 -12.00
C ALA A 43 -4.08 20.18 -10.96
N LYS A 44 -5.39 19.91 -10.90
CA LYS A 44 -6.33 20.59 -9.99
C LYS A 44 -6.89 19.74 -8.85
N LYS A 45 -6.60 18.43 -8.80
CA LYS A 45 -7.17 17.51 -7.78
C LYS A 45 -6.13 16.50 -7.32
N GLY A 46 -6.03 16.29 -6.02
CA GLY A 46 -5.26 15.22 -5.40
C GLY A 46 -6.08 13.95 -5.16
N LEU A 47 -5.48 13.02 -4.44
CA LEU A 47 -6.14 11.83 -3.93
C LEU A 47 -7.03 12.22 -2.74
N ASN A 48 -8.34 12.22 -2.96
CA ASN A 48 -9.32 12.63 -1.96
C ASN A 48 -9.68 11.49 -0.99
N GLY A 49 -9.21 11.61 0.24
CA GLY A 49 -9.65 10.86 1.41
C GLY A 49 -8.79 9.62 1.71
N LEU A 50 -8.56 9.40 3.01
CA LEU A 50 -7.83 8.23 3.51
C LEU A 50 -8.52 6.91 3.12
N THR A 51 -9.85 6.88 3.09
CA THR A 51 -10.61 5.70 2.64
C THR A 51 -10.25 5.31 1.21
N LYS A 52 -10.16 6.28 0.29
CA LYS A 52 -9.78 6.00 -1.10
C LYS A 52 -8.36 5.46 -1.16
N LEU A 53 -7.42 6.10 -0.47
CA LEU A 53 -6.03 5.65 -0.42
C LEU A 53 -5.94 4.21 0.10
N ALA A 54 -6.60 3.92 1.22
CA ALA A 54 -6.56 2.62 1.86
C ALA A 54 -7.17 1.51 0.99
N LYS A 55 -8.25 1.78 0.26
CA LYS A 55 -8.86 0.80 -0.65
C LYS A 55 -8.00 0.55 -1.89
N LEU A 56 -7.35 1.58 -2.44
CA LEU A 56 -6.40 1.40 -3.54
C LEU A 56 -5.14 0.64 -3.09
N ASP A 57 -4.57 0.98 -1.92
CA ASP A 57 -3.41 0.26 -1.36
C ASP A 57 -3.76 -1.19 -1.00
N PHE A 58 -4.99 -1.46 -0.57
CA PHE A 58 -5.48 -2.83 -0.37
C PHE A 58 -5.42 -3.64 -1.67
N LEU A 59 -6.03 -3.13 -2.75
CA LEU A 59 -6.04 -3.84 -4.04
C LEU A 59 -4.63 -4.04 -4.61
N LEU A 60 -3.74 -3.09 -4.36
CA LEU A 60 -2.34 -3.18 -4.80
C LEU A 60 -1.52 -4.17 -3.97
N ARG A 61 -1.75 -4.23 -2.64
CA ARG A 61 -1.08 -5.17 -1.73
C ARG A 61 -1.56 -6.61 -1.92
N TYR A 62 -2.82 -6.79 -2.30
CA TYR A 62 -3.44 -8.10 -2.49
C TYR A 62 -3.87 -8.28 -3.95
N PRO A 63 -2.93 -8.52 -4.87
CA PRO A 63 -3.21 -8.57 -6.30
C PRO A 63 -4.18 -9.70 -6.66
N ALA A 64 -4.29 -10.78 -5.87
CA ALA A 64 -5.31 -11.80 -6.10
C ALA A 64 -6.76 -11.33 -5.78
N MET A 65 -6.92 -10.33 -4.91
CA MET A 65 -8.22 -9.67 -4.70
C MET A 65 -8.55 -8.76 -5.88
N LEU A 66 -7.56 -8.04 -6.39
CA LEU A 66 -7.70 -7.26 -7.61
C LEU A 66 -8.03 -8.18 -8.82
N ASP A 67 -7.39 -9.34 -8.92
CA ASP A 67 -7.63 -10.35 -9.96
C ASP A 67 -9.11 -10.74 -10.04
N ARG A 68 -9.74 -11.05 -8.89
CA ARG A 68 -11.18 -11.34 -8.81
C ARG A 68 -12.03 -10.19 -9.38
N LEU A 69 -11.72 -8.94 -9.01
CA LEU A 69 -12.46 -7.77 -9.49
C LEU A 69 -12.28 -7.53 -11.00
N LEU A 70 -11.08 -7.80 -11.52
CA LEU A 70 -10.80 -7.68 -12.96
C LEU A 70 -11.53 -8.75 -13.76
N VAL A 71 -11.59 -9.99 -13.24
CA VAL A 71 -12.29 -11.11 -13.89
C VAL A 71 -13.78 -10.82 -14.05
N ASP A 72 -14.50 -10.38 -13.01
CA ASP A 72 -15.94 -10.11 -13.21
C ASP A 72 -16.19 -8.88 -14.11
N ASP A 73 -15.20 -8.01 -14.30
CA ASP A 73 -15.28 -6.88 -15.25
C ASP A 73 -14.71 -7.23 -16.65
N SER A 74 -14.27 -8.46 -16.88
CA SER A 74 -13.60 -8.90 -18.11
C SER A 74 -12.39 -8.03 -18.51
N ILE A 75 -11.65 -7.54 -17.52
CA ILE A 75 -10.44 -6.74 -17.70
C ILE A 75 -9.20 -7.62 -17.59
N ASN A 76 -8.30 -7.52 -18.55
CA ASN A 76 -7.03 -8.24 -18.51
C ASN A 76 -5.93 -7.46 -17.80
N TRP A 77 -5.06 -8.17 -17.10
CA TRP A 77 -3.80 -7.61 -16.62
C TRP A 77 -2.89 -7.20 -17.78
N PRO A 78 -2.16 -6.08 -17.64
CA PRO A 78 -1.00 -5.82 -18.48
C PRO A 78 -0.02 -7.00 -18.44
N GLN A 79 0.64 -7.28 -19.56
CA GLN A 79 1.59 -8.38 -19.68
C GLN A 79 2.69 -8.29 -18.61
N GLY A 80 2.93 -9.38 -17.89
CA GLY A 80 3.98 -9.45 -16.85
C GLY A 80 3.59 -8.82 -15.51
N THR A 81 2.34 -8.36 -15.35
CA THR A 81 1.88 -7.74 -14.09
C THR A 81 0.87 -8.59 -13.33
N GLN A 82 0.51 -9.76 -13.88
CA GLN A 82 -0.39 -10.73 -13.25
C GLN A 82 0.10 -11.10 -11.84
N PRO A 83 -0.79 -11.50 -10.92
CA PRO A 83 -0.39 -12.07 -9.65
C PRO A 83 0.48 -13.32 -9.89
N THR A 84 1.61 -13.41 -9.21
CA THR A 84 2.42 -14.63 -9.21
C THR A 84 1.68 -15.76 -8.49
N SER A 85 2.07 -17.02 -8.71
CA SER A 85 1.51 -18.16 -7.97
C SER A 85 1.63 -17.98 -6.45
N SER A 86 2.75 -17.42 -5.99
CA SER A 86 2.95 -17.11 -4.58
C SER A 86 1.99 -16.03 -4.06
N GLU A 87 1.73 -14.98 -4.84
CA GLU A 87 0.79 -13.92 -4.47
C GLU A 87 -0.67 -14.40 -4.45
N ARG A 88 -1.03 -15.37 -5.31
CA ARG A 88 -2.36 -16.01 -5.28
C ARG A 88 -2.56 -16.84 -4.03
N LEU A 89 -1.54 -17.61 -3.62
CA LEU A 89 -1.59 -18.48 -2.44
C LEU A 89 -1.41 -17.72 -1.12
N ALA A 90 -0.69 -16.60 -1.12
CA ALA A 90 -0.40 -15.81 0.08
C ALA A 90 -1.65 -15.20 0.74
N VAL A 91 -2.74 -15.04 -0.01
CA VAL A 91 -4.01 -14.49 0.48
C VAL A 91 -4.64 -15.37 1.55
N GLU A 92 -4.51 -16.69 1.45
CA GLU A 92 -5.26 -17.60 2.31
C GLU A 92 -4.70 -17.67 3.74
N SER A 93 -3.38 -17.53 3.92
CA SER A 93 -2.70 -17.80 5.20
C SER A 93 -2.26 -16.57 6.01
N ARG A 94 -2.31 -15.34 5.48
CA ARG A 94 -1.77 -14.15 6.20
C ARG A 94 -2.57 -12.86 6.07
N MET A 95 -3.85 -12.93 5.73
CA MET A 95 -4.75 -11.81 5.99
C MET A 95 -5.06 -11.74 7.49
N THR A 96 -4.02 -11.54 8.32
CA THR A 96 -4.21 -11.27 9.74
C THR A 96 -4.97 -9.95 9.83
N ARG A 97 -6.18 -10.01 10.40
CA ARG A 97 -7.15 -8.92 10.54
C ARG A 97 -6.68 -7.77 11.46
N TYR A 98 -5.37 -7.58 11.62
CA TYR A 98 -4.74 -6.50 12.38
C TYR A 98 -4.27 -5.33 11.52
N LYS A 99 -4.45 -5.35 10.19
CA LYS A 99 -3.60 -4.48 9.34
C LYS A 99 -4.31 -3.44 8.46
N TYR A 100 -5.60 -3.51 8.12
CA TYR A 100 -6.18 -2.51 7.19
C TYR A 100 -7.65 -2.16 7.47
N GLY A 101 -7.88 -1.43 8.56
CA GLY A 101 -9.09 -0.61 8.74
C GLY A 101 -8.89 0.80 8.16
N PRO A 102 -9.97 1.60 8.02
CA PRO A 102 -9.91 2.99 7.53
C PRO A 102 -9.02 3.94 8.36
N TRP A 103 -8.42 3.45 9.45
CA TRP A 103 -7.55 4.19 10.37
C TRP A 103 -6.35 3.37 10.85
N ASP A 104 -5.73 2.52 10.01
CA ASP A 104 -4.41 1.98 10.41
C ASP A 104 -3.47 3.17 10.67
N GLN A 105 -3.04 3.32 11.93
CA GLN A 105 -2.18 4.39 12.42
C GLN A 105 -0.92 4.56 11.55
N ARG A 106 -0.47 3.49 10.90
CA ARG A 106 0.67 3.51 9.98
C ARG A 106 0.48 4.46 8.80
N TYR A 107 -0.75 4.67 8.30
CA TYR A 107 -0.95 5.64 7.22
C TYR A 107 -0.59 7.05 7.66
N TYR A 108 -0.90 7.44 8.89
CA TYR A 108 -0.53 8.76 9.40
C TYR A 108 0.98 8.92 9.52
N SER A 109 1.69 7.90 10.00
CA SER A 109 3.16 7.92 10.05
C SER A 109 3.78 7.98 8.65
N ILE A 110 3.26 7.21 7.70
CA ILE A 110 3.72 7.19 6.30
C ILE A 110 3.48 8.55 5.63
N LEU A 111 2.24 9.06 5.71
CA LEU A 111 1.87 10.33 5.11
C LEU A 111 2.62 11.49 5.79
N GLY A 112 2.78 11.44 7.11
CA GLY A 112 3.58 12.39 7.88
C GLY A 112 5.05 12.41 7.45
N SER A 113 5.66 11.24 7.27
CA SER A 113 7.04 11.08 6.78
C SER A 113 7.22 11.60 5.35
N LEU A 114 6.28 11.28 4.44
CA LEU A 114 6.29 11.80 3.06
C LEU A 114 6.14 13.33 3.03
N ALA A 115 5.25 13.88 3.86
CA ALA A 115 5.03 15.33 3.95
C ALA A 115 6.22 16.06 4.59
N ALA A 116 6.83 15.50 5.64
CA ALA A 116 8.00 16.05 6.29
C ALA A 116 9.22 16.15 5.36
N ARG A 117 9.31 15.24 4.37
CA ARG A 117 10.31 15.27 3.30
C ARG A 117 9.91 16.13 2.09
N GLY A 118 8.75 16.80 2.14
CA GLY A 118 8.27 17.65 1.06
C GLY A 118 7.85 16.90 -0.21
N LEU A 119 7.61 15.59 -0.13
CA LEU A 119 7.20 14.76 -1.28
C LEU A 119 5.70 14.84 -1.56
N ILE A 120 4.91 15.09 -0.51
CA ILE A 120 3.47 15.33 -0.63
C ILE A 120 3.08 16.58 0.16
N THR A 121 1.90 17.11 -0.14
CA THR A 121 1.23 18.14 0.65
C THR A 121 -0.22 17.74 0.91
N TYR A 122 -0.79 18.30 1.99
CA TYR A 122 -2.20 18.16 2.33
C TYR A 122 -2.95 19.40 1.84
N THR A 123 -4.09 19.20 1.17
CA THR A 123 -4.99 20.27 0.74
C THR A 123 -6.42 20.03 1.21
N GLY A 124 -7.26 21.07 1.07
CA GLY A 124 -8.66 21.06 1.53
C GLY A 124 -8.81 21.44 3.00
N ALA A 125 -10.04 21.81 3.39
CA ALA A 125 -10.36 22.27 4.74
C ALA A 125 -10.00 21.23 5.83
N ASP A 126 -10.24 19.95 5.54
CA ASP A 126 -10.00 18.86 6.49
C ASP A 126 -8.65 18.14 6.28
N ARG A 127 -7.74 18.70 5.46
CA ARG A 127 -6.50 18.01 5.04
C ARG A 127 -6.74 16.61 4.46
N ALA A 128 -7.94 16.40 3.91
CA ALA A 128 -8.38 15.10 3.43
C ALA A 128 -7.84 14.78 2.03
N GLU A 129 -7.27 15.75 1.33
CA GLU A 129 -6.71 15.58 -0.01
C GLU A 129 -5.19 15.53 0.04
N PHE A 130 -4.62 14.45 -0.50
CA PHE A 130 -3.16 14.29 -0.62
C PHE A 130 -2.72 14.63 -2.04
N ARG A 131 -1.71 15.47 -2.18
CA ARG A 131 -1.15 15.86 -3.47
C ARG A 131 0.34 15.61 -3.49
N VAL A 132 0.82 15.08 -4.60
CA VAL A 132 2.27 15.00 -4.84
C VAL A 132 2.83 16.42 -5.10
N THR A 133 4.04 16.69 -4.63
CA THR A 133 4.80 17.91 -4.99
C THR A 133 5.65 17.66 -6.23
N ALA A 134 6.29 18.70 -6.78
CA ALA A 134 7.26 18.52 -7.87
C ALA A 134 8.40 17.55 -7.48
N GLN A 135 8.91 17.66 -6.24
CA GLN A 135 9.93 16.75 -5.71
C GLN A 135 9.38 15.33 -5.53
N GLY A 136 8.13 15.20 -5.07
CA GLY A 136 7.44 13.92 -4.99
C GLY A 136 7.30 13.23 -6.35
N THR A 137 6.96 13.97 -7.40
CA THR A 137 6.82 13.42 -8.76
C THR A 137 8.17 12.99 -9.32
N ILE A 138 9.24 13.74 -9.08
CA ILE A 138 10.60 13.32 -9.45
C ILE A 138 10.95 12.00 -8.74
N ALA A 139 10.71 11.92 -7.43
CA ALA A 139 10.98 10.71 -6.66
C ALA A 139 10.11 9.52 -7.10
N ALA A 140 8.82 9.73 -7.35
CA ALA A 140 7.89 8.72 -7.84
C ALA A 140 8.31 8.20 -9.23
N THR A 141 8.71 9.09 -10.13
CA THR A 141 9.19 8.75 -11.47
C THR A 141 10.47 7.91 -11.39
N ALA A 142 11.43 8.33 -10.56
CA ALA A 142 12.68 7.60 -10.35
C ALA A 142 12.43 6.21 -9.75
N LEU A 143 11.51 6.10 -8.76
CA LEU A 143 11.11 4.82 -8.20
C LEU A 143 10.49 3.92 -9.27
N ALA A 144 9.49 4.41 -10.01
CA ALA A 144 8.78 3.64 -11.03
C ALA A 144 9.69 3.12 -12.16
N ALA A 145 10.84 3.77 -12.40
CA ALA A 145 11.84 3.35 -13.37
C ALA A 145 12.74 2.18 -12.89
N THR A 146 12.68 1.80 -11.61
CA THR A 146 13.42 0.66 -11.09
C THR A 146 12.68 -0.65 -11.34
N ASP A 147 13.42 -1.74 -11.58
CA ASP A 147 12.84 -3.07 -11.83
C ASP A 147 11.91 -3.54 -10.69
N GLU A 148 12.27 -3.23 -9.45
CA GLU A 148 11.49 -3.59 -8.25
C GLU A 148 10.09 -2.95 -8.25
N TRP A 149 9.97 -1.72 -8.77
CA TRP A 149 8.75 -0.92 -8.69
C TRP A 149 8.01 -0.79 -10.02
N ALA A 150 8.62 -1.17 -11.15
CA ALA A 150 8.01 -1.10 -12.48
C ALA A 150 6.69 -1.89 -12.55
N VAL A 151 6.66 -3.10 -11.98
CA VAL A 151 5.43 -3.91 -11.90
C VAL A 151 4.37 -3.21 -11.07
N VAL A 152 4.74 -2.66 -9.90
CA VAL A 152 3.82 -1.94 -9.01
C VAL A 152 3.24 -0.71 -9.70
N ALA A 153 4.06 0.06 -10.42
CA ALA A 153 3.62 1.24 -11.17
C ALA A 153 2.58 0.87 -12.24
N GLN A 154 2.81 -0.21 -13.00
CA GLN A 154 1.84 -0.69 -13.99
C GLN A 154 0.53 -1.19 -13.37
N ARG A 155 0.61 -1.84 -12.19
CA ARG A 155 -0.60 -2.20 -11.42
C ARG A 155 -1.35 -0.95 -10.93
N ILE A 156 -0.64 0.11 -10.53
CA ILE A 156 -1.25 1.39 -10.18
C ILE A 156 -1.92 2.04 -11.41
N ASP A 157 -1.32 1.95 -12.59
CA ASP A 157 -1.95 2.40 -13.84
C ASP A 157 -3.24 1.66 -14.15
N LEU A 158 -3.28 0.35 -13.91
CA LEU A 158 -4.50 -0.45 -14.02
C LEU A 158 -5.58 0.04 -13.03
N LEU A 159 -5.20 0.25 -11.76
CA LEU A 159 -6.09 0.82 -10.75
C LEU A 159 -6.60 2.21 -11.14
N LYS A 160 -5.75 3.07 -11.69
CA LYS A 160 -6.12 4.42 -12.12
C LYS A 160 -7.13 4.39 -13.26
N ARG A 161 -7.01 3.43 -14.18
CA ARG A 161 -7.94 3.28 -15.31
C ARG A 161 -9.31 2.76 -14.90
N HIS A 162 -9.36 1.72 -14.05
CA HIS A 162 -10.61 0.99 -13.80
C HIS A 162 -11.23 1.25 -12.41
N PHE A 163 -10.42 1.67 -11.44
CA PHE A 163 -10.80 1.82 -10.03
C PHE A 163 -10.66 3.26 -9.51
N ASN A 164 -10.60 4.26 -10.38
CA ASN A 164 -10.59 5.66 -9.97
C ASN A 164 -11.97 6.19 -9.54
N LYS A 165 -12.53 5.59 -8.48
CA LYS A 165 -13.83 5.93 -7.90
C LYS A 165 -13.66 6.72 -6.59
N SER A 166 -14.76 7.14 -5.96
CA SER A 166 -14.70 7.74 -4.61
C SER A 166 -14.33 6.69 -3.56
N GLY A 167 -13.89 7.12 -2.37
CA GLY A 167 -13.58 6.19 -1.28
C GLY A 167 -14.80 5.33 -0.88
N THR A 168 -15.99 5.94 -0.84
CA THR A 168 -17.25 5.24 -0.56
C THR A 168 -17.59 4.24 -1.66
N ALA A 169 -17.48 4.62 -2.94
CA ALA A 169 -17.76 3.72 -4.05
C ALA A 169 -16.79 2.52 -4.09
N LEU A 170 -15.49 2.75 -3.81
CA LEU A 170 -14.52 1.67 -3.67
C LEU A 170 -14.82 0.76 -2.49
N LYS A 171 -15.23 1.34 -1.35
CA LYS A 171 -15.64 0.58 -0.18
C LYS A 171 -16.82 -0.33 -0.54
N THR A 172 -17.91 0.22 -1.08
CA THR A 172 -19.09 -0.56 -1.49
C THR A 172 -18.72 -1.66 -2.47
N LEU A 173 -18.00 -1.34 -3.55
CA LEU A 173 -17.55 -2.33 -4.54
C LEU A 173 -16.78 -3.50 -3.91
N ILE A 174 -15.84 -3.21 -3.02
CA ILE A 174 -15.04 -4.25 -2.34
C ILE A 174 -15.91 -5.09 -1.40
N TYR A 175 -16.84 -4.47 -0.67
CA TYR A 175 -17.71 -5.20 0.26
C TYR A 175 -18.66 -6.12 -0.49
N ASP A 176 -19.22 -5.65 -1.62
CA ASP A 176 -20.21 -6.40 -2.39
C ASP A 176 -19.57 -7.56 -3.17
N ARG A 177 -18.38 -7.35 -3.76
CA ARG A 177 -17.75 -8.32 -4.67
C ARG A 177 -16.67 -9.17 -4.03
N LEU A 178 -16.17 -8.77 -2.86
CA LEU A 178 -15.18 -9.52 -2.10
C LEU A 178 -15.64 -9.75 -0.65
N PRO A 179 -16.85 -10.30 -0.43
CA PRO A 179 -17.39 -10.49 0.93
C PRO A 179 -16.43 -11.31 1.79
N ASP A 180 -15.83 -12.39 1.27
CA ASP A 180 -14.88 -13.24 2.01
C ASP A 180 -13.59 -12.50 2.44
N ALA A 181 -13.22 -11.43 1.73
CA ALA A 181 -12.06 -10.61 2.08
C ALA A 181 -12.39 -9.63 3.22
N VAL A 182 -13.67 -9.33 3.41
CA VAL A 182 -14.19 -8.38 4.41
C VAL A 182 -14.75 -9.11 5.64
N ASP A 183 -15.43 -10.25 5.48
CA ASP A 183 -16.22 -10.95 6.49
C ASP A 183 -15.48 -12.01 7.33
N ARG A 184 -14.16 -12.22 7.14
CA ARG A 184 -13.43 -13.20 7.97
C ARG A 184 -13.57 -12.90 9.47
N PRO A 185 -14.18 -13.77 10.30
CA PRO A 185 -14.46 -13.46 11.70
C PRO A 185 -13.22 -13.08 12.51
N TRP A 186 -13.45 -12.32 13.58
CA TRP A 186 -12.42 -11.87 14.51
C TRP A 186 -11.75 -13.06 15.20
N ARG A 187 -10.40 -13.09 15.19
CA ARG A 187 -9.52 -13.90 16.05
C ARG A 187 -9.88 -15.38 16.22
N THR A 188 -9.06 -16.23 15.58
CA THR A 188 -8.47 -17.35 16.31
C THR A 188 -6.99 -17.41 15.93
N GLU A 189 -6.12 -17.28 16.92
CA GLU A 189 -4.71 -17.65 16.78
C GLU A 189 -4.65 -19.16 16.49
N ILE A 190 -3.77 -19.56 15.58
CA ILE A 190 -3.28 -20.94 15.51
C ILE A 190 -1.90 -20.92 16.15
#